data_AF-A0A6L5XJR9-F1
#
_entry.id   AF-A0A6L5XJR9-F1
#
_cell.length_a   1.000
_cell.length_b   1.000
_cell.length_c   1.000
_cell.angle_alpha   90.00
_cell.angle_beta   90.00
_cell.angle_gamma   90.00
#
_symmetry.space_group_name_H-M   'P 1'
#
loop_
_entity.id
_entity.type
_entity.pdbx_description
1 polymer ?
#
loop_
_entity_poly.entity_id
_entity_poly.type
_entity_poly.pdbx_seq_one_letter_code
_entity_poly.pdbx_strand_id
1 'polypeptide(L)'
;MRPPKYLGVYSQPSAKADGSRKTLFFVWELAEAGYAVQQLDSAFQPRAEARRVSAARFAAHFRAEPSILAMPMTMLDVRALADLPESPAPTESESKAPELDGDLLSGLDNARRAKQTEITLRENFRKALLRLKRPRERQAAITALEQLAAATENISPVHKHMFRDFGAKLRKTAMPDLALLFGKRALELAPEDDHAHFNLARILCAMGAYDEAAAHIHTAMRLDAREALYPRMLAHIRKEKQLRPGKNRPRRTR
;
A
#
# COMPACT_ATOMS: atom_id res chain seq x y z
N MET A 1 -36.03 -35.34 -21.77
CA MET A 1 -35.80 -34.08 -21.00
C MET A 1 -34.90 -33.18 -21.82
N ARG A 2 -35.27 -31.90 -22.04
CA ARG A 2 -34.41 -30.94 -22.77
C ARG A 2 -33.15 -30.65 -21.93
N PRO A 3 -31.96 -30.60 -22.54
CA PRO A 3 -30.75 -30.22 -21.81
C PRO A 3 -30.86 -28.76 -21.34
N PRO A 4 -30.32 -28.43 -20.15
CA PRO A 4 -30.33 -27.08 -19.62
C PRO A 4 -29.57 -26.13 -20.56
N LYS A 5 -30.13 -24.95 -20.81
CA LYS A 5 -29.56 -23.97 -21.73
C LYS A 5 -28.85 -22.86 -20.95
N TYR A 6 -27.54 -22.68 -21.19
CA TYR A 6 -26.82 -21.52 -20.65
C TYR A 6 -27.35 -20.23 -21.27
N LEU A 7 -27.73 -19.27 -20.43
CA LEU A 7 -28.31 -17.99 -20.85
C LEU A 7 -27.31 -16.84 -20.84
N GLY A 8 -26.24 -16.93 -20.04
CA GLY A 8 -25.23 -15.87 -19.92
C GLY A 8 -25.03 -15.37 -18.50
N VAL A 9 -24.47 -14.16 -18.41
CA VAL A 9 -24.20 -13.47 -17.14
C VAL A 9 -25.34 -12.52 -16.79
N TYR A 10 -25.79 -12.60 -15.53
CA TYR A 10 -26.82 -11.75 -14.97
C TYR A 10 -26.32 -11.05 -13.71
N SER A 11 -26.90 -9.90 -13.38
CA SER A 11 -26.60 -9.14 -12.18
C SER A 11 -27.80 -9.03 -11.24
N GLN A 12 -27.51 -8.96 -9.93
CA GLN A 12 -28.47 -8.61 -8.88
C GLN A 12 -27.99 -7.34 -8.15
N PRO A 13 -28.88 -6.38 -7.83
CA PRO A 13 -28.54 -5.21 -7.01
C PRO A 13 -28.10 -5.64 -5.60
N SER A 14 -26.98 -5.10 -5.11
CA SER A 14 -26.52 -5.34 -3.73
C SER A 14 -27.28 -4.46 -2.75
N ALA A 15 -27.60 -5.00 -1.57
CA ALA A 15 -28.33 -4.29 -0.50
C ALA A 15 -27.48 -3.30 0.33
N LYS A 16 -26.21 -3.05 -0.03
CA LYS A 16 -25.34 -2.11 0.72
C LYS A 16 -25.44 -0.68 0.17
N ALA A 17 -25.44 0.29 1.09
CA ALA A 17 -25.77 1.72 0.96
C ALA A 17 -24.89 2.60 0.04
N ASP A 18 -24.12 2.01 -0.88
CA ASP A 18 -23.39 2.74 -1.92
C ASP A 18 -23.67 2.03 -3.24
N GLY A 19 -24.61 2.56 -4.02
CA GLY A 19 -25.33 1.90 -5.13
C GLY A 19 -24.50 1.51 -6.36
N SER A 20 -23.22 1.19 -6.20
CA SER A 20 -22.26 0.94 -7.29
C SER A 20 -21.78 -0.52 -7.42
N ARG A 21 -22.04 -1.41 -6.44
CA ARG A 21 -21.64 -2.83 -6.53
C ARG A 21 -22.80 -3.75 -6.90
N LYS A 22 -22.73 -4.33 -8.09
CA LYS A 22 -23.61 -5.41 -8.56
C LYS A 22 -22.97 -6.78 -8.27
N THR A 23 -23.78 -7.77 -7.90
CA THR A 23 -23.33 -9.17 -7.80
C THR A 23 -23.63 -9.90 -9.09
N LEU A 24 -22.66 -10.59 -9.67
CA LEU A 24 -22.78 -11.28 -10.96
C LEU A 24 -23.02 -12.78 -10.78
N PHE A 25 -23.76 -13.36 -11.72
CA PHE A 25 -24.16 -14.76 -11.72
C PHE A 25 -24.08 -15.36 -13.13
N PHE A 26 -23.62 -16.61 -13.25
CA PHE A 26 -23.96 -17.45 -14.39
C PHE A 26 -25.38 -17.99 -14.25
N VAL A 27 -26.12 -18.05 -15.38
CA VAL A 27 -27.52 -18.49 -15.39
C VAL A 27 -27.78 -19.56 -16.44
N TRP A 28 -28.53 -20.58 -16.04
CA TRP A 28 -29.04 -21.63 -16.91
C TRP A 28 -30.56 -21.75 -16.80
N GLU A 29 -31.21 -22.01 -17.92
CA GLU A 29 -32.64 -22.32 -18.03
C GLU A 29 -32.87 -23.81 -17.76
N LEU A 30 -33.83 -24.13 -16.88
CA LEU A 30 -34.23 -25.50 -16.52
C LEU A 30 -35.56 -25.87 -17.20
N ALA A 31 -35.85 -27.18 -17.30
CA ALA A 31 -37.01 -27.70 -18.04
C ALA A 31 -38.39 -27.37 -17.42
N GLU A 32 -38.47 -27.09 -16.11
CA GLU A 32 -39.73 -26.83 -15.39
C GLU A 32 -39.89 -25.35 -14.98
N ALA A 33 -39.65 -24.41 -15.91
CA ALA A 33 -39.79 -22.97 -15.68
C ALA A 33 -38.98 -22.43 -14.48
N GLY A 34 -37.84 -23.07 -14.19
CA GLY A 34 -36.89 -22.66 -13.17
C GLY A 34 -35.58 -22.21 -13.80
N TYR A 35 -34.78 -21.49 -13.02
CA TYR A 35 -33.44 -21.06 -13.39
C TYR A 35 -32.43 -21.61 -12.38
N ALA A 36 -31.27 -22.05 -12.85
CA ALA A 36 -30.11 -22.25 -11.98
C ALA A 36 -29.24 -21.00 -12.05
N VAL A 37 -28.81 -20.50 -10.89
CA VAL A 37 -27.91 -19.34 -10.80
C VAL A 37 -26.67 -19.70 -9.99
N GLN A 38 -25.50 -19.24 -10.42
CA GLN A 38 -24.23 -19.48 -9.72
C GLN A 38 -23.46 -18.18 -9.57
N GLN A 39 -23.13 -17.79 -8.33
CA GLN A 39 -22.48 -16.52 -8.05
C GLN A 39 -21.03 -16.49 -8.54
N LEU A 40 -20.60 -15.32 -9.05
CA LEU A 40 -19.25 -15.07 -9.55
C LEU A 40 -18.47 -14.12 -8.65
N ASP A 41 -17.14 -14.24 -8.68
CA ASP A 41 -16.22 -13.26 -8.13
C ASP A 41 -15.82 -12.17 -9.15
N SER A 42 -14.88 -11.29 -8.77
CA SER A 42 -14.40 -10.21 -9.66
C SER A 42 -13.58 -10.71 -10.87
N ALA A 43 -13.17 -11.97 -10.87
CA ALA A 43 -12.45 -12.63 -11.97
C ALA A 43 -13.38 -13.53 -12.81
N PHE A 44 -14.71 -13.43 -12.61
CA PHE A 44 -15.73 -14.25 -13.26
C PHE A 44 -15.61 -15.75 -12.97
N GLN A 45 -14.97 -16.11 -11.84
CA GLN A 45 -14.89 -17.48 -11.38
C GLN A 45 -16.08 -17.81 -10.48
N PRO A 46 -16.65 -19.04 -10.58
CA PRO A 46 -17.70 -19.49 -9.68
C PRO A 46 -17.25 -19.45 -8.21
N ARG A 47 -18.00 -18.71 -7.39
CA ARG A 47 -17.71 -18.53 -5.95
C ARG A 47 -18.54 -19.44 -5.05
N ALA A 48 -19.69 -19.91 -5.53
CA ALA A 48 -20.63 -20.73 -4.77
C ALA A 48 -21.17 -21.88 -5.62
N GLU A 49 -21.78 -22.86 -4.97
CA GLU A 49 -22.57 -23.88 -5.67
C GLU A 49 -23.78 -23.24 -6.36
N ALA A 50 -24.18 -23.83 -7.49
CA ALA A 50 -25.33 -23.35 -8.22
C ALA A 50 -26.61 -23.69 -7.47
N ARG A 51 -27.59 -22.77 -7.51
CA ARG A 51 -28.86 -22.91 -6.78
C ARG A 51 -30.05 -22.69 -7.71
N ARG A 52 -31.17 -23.37 -7.43
CA ARG A 52 -32.43 -23.22 -8.17
C ARG A 52 -33.19 -21.98 -7.71
N VAL A 53 -33.77 -21.27 -8.66
CA VAL A 53 -34.54 -20.03 -8.52
C VAL A 53 -35.81 -20.15 -9.37
N SER A 54 -36.97 -19.79 -8.82
CA SER A 54 -38.25 -19.75 -9.56
C SER A 54 -38.27 -18.62 -10.61
N ALA A 55 -39.09 -18.77 -11.66
CA ALA A 55 -39.21 -17.75 -12.70
C ALA A 55 -39.66 -16.38 -12.16
N ALA A 56 -40.62 -16.35 -11.22
CA ALA A 56 -41.11 -15.11 -10.61
C ALA A 56 -39.98 -14.35 -9.89
N ARG A 57 -39.15 -15.08 -9.15
CA ARG A 57 -38.02 -14.51 -8.43
C ARG A 57 -36.90 -14.05 -9.37
N PHE A 58 -36.63 -14.83 -10.41
CA PHE A 58 -35.64 -14.51 -11.42
C PHE A 58 -35.97 -13.19 -12.12
N ALA A 59 -37.21 -13.05 -12.59
CA ALA A 59 -37.69 -11.81 -13.24
C ALA A 59 -37.61 -10.59 -12.30
N ALA A 60 -37.92 -10.77 -11.01
CA ALA A 60 -37.89 -9.68 -10.05
C ALA A 60 -36.46 -9.17 -9.75
N HIS A 61 -35.47 -10.06 -9.62
CA HIS A 61 -34.18 -9.71 -9.01
C HIS A 61 -32.97 -9.75 -9.95
N PHE A 62 -33.08 -10.38 -11.13
CA PHE A 62 -31.95 -10.55 -12.03
C PHE A 62 -32.09 -9.67 -13.28
N ARG A 63 -30.96 -9.15 -13.77
CA ARG A 63 -30.87 -8.35 -15.00
C ARG A 63 -29.75 -8.91 -15.88
N ALA A 64 -30.02 -9.09 -17.17
CA ALA A 64 -29.02 -9.60 -18.10
C ALA A 64 -27.89 -8.57 -18.29
N GLU A 65 -26.64 -9.03 -18.34
CA GLU A 65 -25.46 -8.21 -18.61
C GLU A 65 -24.83 -8.64 -19.96
N PRO A 66 -25.44 -8.29 -21.11
CA PRO A 66 -25.05 -8.81 -22.42
C PRO A 66 -23.65 -8.34 -22.88
N SER A 67 -23.09 -7.31 -22.26
CA SER A 67 -21.72 -6.84 -22.49
C SER A 67 -20.66 -7.78 -21.90
N ILE A 68 -21.05 -8.72 -21.03
CA ILE A 68 -20.14 -9.65 -20.36
C ILE A 68 -20.20 -11.00 -21.07
N LEU A 69 -19.22 -11.24 -21.93
CA LEU A 69 -19.05 -12.51 -22.64
C LEU A 69 -18.18 -13.47 -21.81
N ALA A 70 -18.77 -14.02 -20.75
CA ALA A 70 -18.14 -15.05 -19.93
C ALA A 70 -18.90 -16.37 -20.03
N MET A 71 -18.17 -17.48 -19.99
CA MET A 71 -18.72 -18.84 -19.97
C MET A 71 -17.97 -19.67 -18.92
N PRO A 72 -18.66 -20.57 -18.21
CA PRO A 72 -18.03 -21.46 -17.25
C PRO A 72 -17.12 -22.46 -17.97
N MET A 73 -15.89 -22.63 -17.48
CA MET A 73 -14.94 -23.61 -18.05
C MET A 73 -15.29 -25.07 -17.69
N THR A 74 -16.03 -25.27 -16.61
CA THR A 74 -16.57 -26.56 -16.19
C THR A 74 -18.08 -26.60 -16.42
N MET A 75 -18.57 -27.63 -17.11
CA MET A 75 -20.00 -27.82 -17.26
C MET A 75 -20.60 -28.25 -15.92
N LEU A 76 -21.48 -27.41 -15.39
CA LEU A 76 -22.28 -27.70 -14.21
C LEU A 76 -23.23 -28.87 -14.52
N ASP A 77 -23.27 -29.90 -13.66
CA ASP A 77 -24.26 -30.97 -13.78
C ASP A 77 -25.62 -30.49 -13.24
N VAL A 78 -26.34 -29.74 -14.07
CA VAL A 78 -27.61 -29.10 -13.68
C VAL A 78 -28.75 -30.11 -13.51
N ARG A 79 -28.55 -31.39 -13.86
CA ARG A 79 -29.57 -32.43 -13.65
C ARG A 79 -29.78 -32.70 -12.16
N ALA A 80 -28.71 -32.70 -11.38
CA ALA A 80 -28.77 -32.84 -9.92
C ALA A 80 -29.49 -31.66 -9.23
N LEU A 81 -29.58 -30.50 -9.90
CA LEU A 81 -30.21 -29.28 -9.38
C LEU A 81 -31.72 -29.19 -9.72
N ALA A 82 -32.21 -30.00 -10.64
CA ALA A 82 -33.63 -30.02 -11.01
C ALA A 82 -34.52 -30.62 -9.91
N ASP A 83 -33.98 -31.56 -9.14
CA ASP A 83 -34.71 -32.30 -8.10
C ASP A 83 -34.62 -31.65 -6.72
N LEU A 84 -33.84 -30.57 -6.58
CA LEU A 84 -33.70 -29.85 -5.31
C LEU A 84 -34.90 -28.91 -5.07
N PRO A 85 -35.39 -28.83 -3.82
CA PRO A 85 -36.42 -27.85 -3.44
C PRO A 85 -35.91 -26.42 -3.69
N GLU A 86 -36.85 -25.49 -3.96
CA GLU A 86 -36.49 -24.08 -4.14
C GLU A 86 -35.69 -23.61 -2.93
N SER A 87 -34.47 -23.11 -3.18
CA SER A 87 -33.64 -22.59 -2.12
C SER A 87 -34.42 -21.44 -1.47
N PRO A 88 -34.60 -21.43 -0.14
CA PRO A 88 -35.29 -20.35 0.53
C PRO A 88 -34.64 -19.03 0.10
N ALA A 89 -35.42 -17.94 0.10
CA ALA A 89 -34.80 -16.63 -0.03
C ALA A 89 -33.60 -16.55 0.88
N PRO A 90 -32.47 -15.97 0.42
CA PRO A 90 -31.37 -15.70 1.34
C PRO A 90 -32.05 -14.97 2.47
N THR A 91 -32.17 -15.65 3.61
CA THR A 91 -32.54 -14.98 4.83
C THR A 91 -31.47 -13.91 4.96
N GLU A 92 -31.79 -12.76 5.53
CA GLU A 92 -30.81 -11.68 5.70
C GLU A 92 -29.49 -12.20 6.34
N SER A 93 -29.57 -13.35 7.03
CA SER A 93 -28.46 -14.18 7.51
C SER A 93 -27.47 -14.71 6.46
N GLU A 94 -27.89 -15.19 5.27
CA GLU A 94 -26.99 -15.72 4.22
C GLU A 94 -26.41 -14.62 3.31
N SER A 95 -27.00 -13.42 3.31
CA SER A 95 -26.45 -12.23 2.64
C SER A 95 -25.34 -11.53 3.44
N LYS A 96 -25.01 -12.06 4.63
CA LYS A 96 -23.78 -11.68 5.30
C LYS A 96 -22.62 -12.29 4.53
N ALA A 97 -22.13 -11.55 3.52
CA ALA A 97 -20.72 -11.59 3.17
C ALA A 97 -19.95 -11.67 4.50
N PRO A 98 -19.03 -12.64 4.67
CA PRO A 98 -18.41 -12.92 5.97
C PRO A 98 -18.10 -11.58 6.59
N GLU A 99 -18.71 -11.29 7.74
CA GLU A 99 -18.52 -10.01 8.42
C GLU A 99 -17.02 -9.83 8.51
N LEU A 100 -16.47 -8.99 7.62
CA LEU A 100 -15.05 -8.78 7.53
C LEU A 100 -14.71 -8.21 8.90
N ASP A 101 -13.94 -8.97 9.69
CA ASP A 101 -13.57 -8.59 11.04
C ASP A 101 -13.29 -7.09 11.05
N GLY A 102 -13.93 -6.34 11.96
CA GLY A 102 -13.74 -4.88 12.03
C GLY A 102 -12.26 -4.50 12.11
N ASP A 103 -11.46 -5.39 12.70
CA ASP A 103 -10.00 -5.33 12.77
C ASP A 103 -9.33 -5.48 11.40
N LEU A 104 -9.82 -6.39 10.54
CA LEU A 104 -9.33 -6.54 9.17
C LEU A 104 -9.68 -5.32 8.31
N LEU A 105 -10.91 -4.80 8.41
CA LEU A 105 -11.33 -3.60 7.67
C LEU A 105 -10.51 -2.38 8.10
N SER A 106 -10.36 -2.16 9.41
CA SER A 106 -9.54 -1.06 9.93
C SER A 106 -8.06 -1.23 9.57
N GLY A 107 -7.53 -2.46 9.54
CA GLY A 107 -6.19 -2.76 9.04
C GLY A 107 -5.99 -2.38 7.57
N LEU A 108 -6.94 -2.71 6.70
CA LEU A 108 -6.92 -2.34 5.28
C LEU A 108 -7.00 -0.82 5.09
N ASP A 109 -7.84 -0.14 5.86
CA ASP A 109 -7.95 1.32 5.80
C ASP A 109 -6.67 2.01 6.27
N ASN A 110 -6.05 1.51 7.34
CA ASN A 110 -4.76 1.99 7.83
C ASN A 110 -3.65 1.77 6.79
N ALA A 111 -3.61 0.60 6.15
CA ALA A 111 -2.66 0.32 5.07
C ALA A 111 -2.88 1.24 3.86
N ARG A 112 -4.14 1.49 3.50
CA ARG A 112 -4.49 2.42 2.41
C ARG A 112 -4.06 3.85 2.74
N ARG A 113 -4.30 4.33 3.96
CA ARG A 113 -3.87 5.66 4.42
C ARG A 113 -2.35 5.77 4.43
N ALA A 114 -1.64 4.78 4.98
CA ALA A 114 -0.18 4.75 4.94
C ALA A 114 0.34 4.80 3.51
N LYS A 115 -0.26 4.04 2.59
CA LYS A 115 0.12 4.08 1.18
C LYS A 115 -0.13 5.44 0.53
N GLN A 116 -1.26 6.06 0.85
CA GLN A 116 -1.58 7.40 0.35
C GLN A 116 -0.59 8.44 0.88
N THR A 117 -0.25 8.39 2.18
CA THR A 117 0.79 9.25 2.77
C THR A 117 2.12 9.06 2.07
N GLU A 118 2.53 7.80 1.81
CA GLU A 118 3.77 7.51 1.09
C GLU A 118 3.81 8.19 -0.29
N ILE A 119 2.73 8.07 -1.07
CA ILE A 119 2.60 8.70 -2.39
C ILE A 119 2.74 10.22 -2.26
N THR A 120 1.98 10.84 -1.35
CA THR A 120 2.00 12.28 -1.13
C THR A 120 3.38 12.79 -0.69
N LEU A 121 4.06 12.10 0.23
CA LEU A 121 5.41 12.46 0.67
C LEU A 121 6.41 12.42 -0.49
N ARG A 122 6.39 11.35 -1.30
CA ARG A 122 7.29 11.20 -2.46
C ARG A 122 7.03 12.27 -3.52
N GLU A 123 5.77 12.56 -3.80
CA GLU A 123 5.40 13.61 -4.75
C GLU A 123 5.87 14.99 -4.29
N ASN A 124 5.60 15.33 -3.03
CA ASN A 124 6.00 16.62 -2.46
C ASN A 124 7.52 16.77 -2.45
N PHE A 125 8.25 15.72 -2.05
CA PHE A 125 9.70 15.68 -2.11
C PHE A 125 10.21 15.87 -3.55
N ARG A 126 9.64 15.16 -4.53
CA ARG A 126 10.02 15.28 -5.94
C ARG A 126 9.78 16.69 -6.47
N LYS A 127 8.62 17.28 -6.18
CA LYS A 127 8.28 18.66 -6.57
C LYS A 127 9.29 19.65 -5.97
N ALA A 128 9.63 19.51 -4.69
CA ALA A 128 10.61 20.37 -4.04
C ALA A 128 12.02 20.22 -4.66
N LEU A 129 12.47 19.00 -4.97
CA LEU A 129 13.75 18.79 -5.65
C LEU A 129 13.81 19.44 -7.04
N LEU A 130 12.71 19.46 -7.79
CA LEU A 130 12.65 20.15 -9.07
C LEU A 130 12.76 21.67 -8.90
N ARG A 131 12.08 22.22 -7.89
CA ARG A 131 12.13 23.66 -7.57
C ARG A 131 13.50 24.11 -7.06
N LEU A 132 14.25 23.26 -6.34
CA LEU A 132 15.61 23.56 -5.89
C LEU A 132 16.58 23.92 -7.05
N LYS A 133 16.33 23.38 -8.25
CA LYS A 133 17.14 23.68 -9.44
C LYS A 133 16.90 25.08 -10.00
N ARG A 134 15.80 25.73 -9.62
CA ARG A 134 15.41 27.05 -10.12
C ARG A 134 15.81 28.12 -9.10
N PRO A 135 16.70 29.07 -9.45
CA PRO A 135 17.20 30.05 -8.48
C PRO A 135 16.10 30.84 -7.75
N ARG A 136 15.05 31.25 -8.48
CA ARG A 136 13.91 32.02 -7.93
C ARG A 136 13.04 31.22 -6.96
N GLU A 137 12.97 29.91 -7.11
CA GLU A 137 12.13 29.03 -6.28
C GLU A 137 12.93 28.29 -5.20
N ARG A 138 14.26 28.47 -5.16
CA ARG A 138 15.16 27.72 -4.29
C ARG A 138 14.79 27.87 -2.82
N GLN A 139 14.56 29.10 -2.35
CA GLN A 139 14.24 29.33 -0.94
C GLN A 139 12.91 28.68 -0.55
N ALA A 140 11.88 28.83 -1.37
CA ALA A 140 10.59 28.18 -1.16
C ALA A 140 10.71 26.65 -1.16
N ALA A 141 11.59 26.09 -2.00
CA ALA A 141 11.85 24.66 -2.04
C ALA A 141 12.56 24.15 -0.78
N ILE A 142 13.49 24.93 -0.22
CA ILE A 142 14.15 24.63 1.06
C ILE A 142 13.11 24.60 2.18
N THR A 143 12.28 25.63 2.31
CA THR A 143 11.22 25.69 3.32
C THR A 143 10.23 24.53 3.19
N ALA A 144 9.85 24.17 1.96
CA ALA A 144 8.96 23.02 1.73
C ALA A 144 9.60 21.69 2.18
N LEU A 145 10.92 21.54 2.03
CA LEU A 145 11.65 20.35 2.49
C LEU A 145 11.78 20.31 4.02
N GLU A 146 11.96 21.47 4.66
CA GLU A 146 11.97 21.58 6.13
C GLU A 146 10.60 21.21 6.71
N GLN A 147 9.52 21.74 6.14
CA GLN A 147 8.15 21.40 6.53
C GLN A 147 7.86 19.90 6.31
N LEU A 148 8.35 19.33 5.21
CA LEU A 148 8.20 17.90 4.93
C LEU A 148 8.94 17.03 5.95
N ALA A 149 10.12 17.44 6.40
CA ALA A 149 10.87 16.74 7.44
C ALA A 149 10.21 16.85 8.81
N ALA A 150 9.59 18.00 9.11
CA ALA A 150 8.88 18.27 10.36
C ALA A 150 7.45 17.70 10.42
N ALA A 151 6.94 17.16 9.31
CA ALA A 151 5.59 16.62 9.26
C ALA A 151 5.42 15.45 10.24
N THR A 152 4.30 15.45 10.96
CA THR A 152 3.90 14.40 11.92
C THR A 152 2.58 13.74 11.54
N GLU A 153 1.75 14.42 10.75
CA GLU A 153 0.42 13.96 10.38
C GLU A 153 0.48 12.69 9.51
N ASN A 154 -0.26 11.65 9.90
CA ASN A 154 -0.32 10.36 9.20
C ASN A 154 1.04 9.67 8.99
N ILE A 155 2.08 10.06 9.74
CA ILE A 155 3.43 9.50 9.65
C ILE A 155 3.64 8.50 10.79
N SER A 156 3.73 7.23 10.42
CA SER A 156 4.08 6.11 11.31
C SER A 156 5.48 5.53 10.99
N PRO A 157 6.01 4.62 11.83
CA PRO A 157 7.28 3.92 11.59
C PRO A 157 7.38 3.19 10.24
N VAL A 158 6.25 2.83 9.62
CA VAL A 158 6.21 2.27 8.25
C VAL A 158 6.91 3.20 7.25
N HIS A 159 6.85 4.51 7.43
CA HIS A 159 7.44 5.49 6.52
C HIS A 159 8.93 5.76 6.75
N LYS A 160 9.58 5.15 7.76
CA LYS A 160 10.99 5.43 8.12
C LYS A 160 11.95 5.37 6.93
N HIS A 161 11.74 4.40 6.04
CA HIS A 161 12.56 4.18 4.86
C HIS A 161 12.50 5.37 3.88
N MET A 162 11.39 6.12 3.85
CA MET A 162 11.25 7.32 3.02
C MET A 162 12.16 8.44 3.47
N PHE A 163 12.17 8.73 4.77
CA PHE A 163 13.03 9.77 5.34
C PHE A 163 14.52 9.42 5.17
N ARG A 164 14.88 8.14 5.32
CA ARG A 164 16.22 7.64 5.01
C ARG A 164 16.62 7.89 3.55
N ASP A 165 15.74 7.55 2.60
CA ASP A 165 16.01 7.70 1.17
C ASP A 165 16.07 9.18 0.75
N PHE A 166 15.20 10.02 1.31
CA PHE A 166 15.19 11.47 1.10
C PHE A 166 16.48 12.11 1.62
N GLY A 167 16.92 11.76 2.83
CA GLY A 167 18.20 12.22 3.39
C GLY A 167 19.38 11.80 2.51
N ALA A 168 19.42 10.54 2.05
CA ALA A 168 20.45 10.06 1.16
C ALA A 168 20.48 10.82 -0.18
N LYS A 169 19.31 11.17 -0.73
CA LYS A 169 19.18 11.95 -1.97
C LYS A 169 19.63 13.40 -1.80
N LEU A 170 19.25 14.06 -0.72
CA LEU A 170 19.65 15.44 -0.42
C LEU A 170 21.16 15.56 -0.19
N ARG A 171 21.77 14.59 0.52
CA ARG A 171 23.23 14.52 0.68
C ARG A 171 23.94 14.43 -0.66
N LYS A 172 23.46 13.58 -1.58
CA LYS A 172 24.00 13.46 -2.95
C LYS A 172 23.80 14.72 -3.80
N THR A 173 22.85 15.58 -3.41
CA THR A 173 22.55 16.86 -4.09
C THR A 173 23.30 18.04 -3.45
N ALA A 174 24.30 17.76 -2.60
CA ALA A 174 25.10 18.76 -1.89
C ALA A 174 24.29 19.69 -0.95
N MET A 175 23.19 19.19 -0.40
CA MET A 175 22.36 19.87 0.61
C MET A 175 22.40 19.10 1.94
N PRO A 176 23.57 19.01 2.62
CA PRO A 176 23.73 18.15 3.79
C PRO A 176 22.94 18.64 5.02
N ASP A 177 22.67 19.95 5.14
CA ASP A 177 21.87 20.51 6.23
C ASP A 177 20.42 20.00 6.20
N LEU A 178 19.79 20.03 5.01
CA LEU A 178 18.46 19.44 4.83
C LEU A 178 18.51 17.93 5.00
N ALA A 179 19.56 17.27 4.48
CA ALA A 179 19.72 15.83 4.65
C ALA A 179 19.75 15.43 6.14
N LEU A 180 20.35 16.26 7.00
CA LEU A 180 20.42 16.03 8.45
C LEU A 180 19.03 15.99 9.08
N LEU A 181 18.10 16.87 8.67
CA LEU A 181 16.70 16.86 9.15
C LEU A 181 16.02 15.53 8.85
N PHE A 182 16.11 15.07 7.59
CA PHE A 182 15.53 13.78 7.18
C PHE A 182 16.21 12.58 7.84
N GLY A 183 17.53 12.63 8.04
CA GLY A 183 18.28 11.59 8.75
C GLY A 183 17.87 11.47 10.22
N LYS A 184 17.69 12.60 10.91
CA LYS A 184 17.18 12.63 12.29
C LYS A 184 15.75 12.10 12.35
N ARG A 185 14.89 12.52 11.43
CA ARG A 185 13.51 12.03 11.35
C ARG A 185 13.41 10.53 11.13
N ALA A 186 14.30 9.94 10.33
CA ALA A 186 14.36 8.49 10.16
C ALA A 186 14.67 7.76 11.48
N LEU A 187 15.57 8.31 12.32
CA LEU A 187 15.88 7.75 13.63
C LEU A 187 14.79 8.00 14.69
N GLU A 188 14.06 9.12 14.60
CA GLU A 188 12.88 9.33 15.47
C GLU A 188 11.82 8.25 15.22
N LEU A 189 11.63 7.84 13.95
CA LEU A 189 10.68 6.81 13.57
C LEU A 189 11.18 5.38 13.86
N ALA A 190 12.49 5.18 13.87
CA ALA A 190 13.11 3.89 14.18
C ALA A 190 14.51 4.08 14.79
N PRO A 191 14.60 4.18 16.12
CA PRO A 191 15.86 4.42 16.82
C PRO A 191 16.87 3.29 16.69
N GLU A 192 16.40 2.06 16.45
CA GLU A 192 17.23 0.84 16.34
C GLU A 192 17.49 0.43 14.88
N ASP A 193 17.27 1.34 13.93
CA ASP A 193 17.55 1.09 12.51
C ASP A 193 19.03 1.39 12.22
N ASP A 194 19.82 0.32 12.09
CA ASP A 194 21.24 0.35 11.78
C ASP A 194 21.54 1.08 10.46
N HIS A 195 20.71 0.88 9.43
CA HIS A 195 20.82 1.57 8.16
C HIS A 195 20.51 3.08 8.27
N ALA A 196 19.61 3.49 9.16
CA ALA A 196 19.34 4.90 9.44
C ALA A 196 20.55 5.55 10.12
N HIS A 197 21.17 4.88 11.10
CA HIS A 197 22.43 5.33 11.71
C HIS A 197 23.57 5.45 10.70
N PHE A 198 23.73 4.45 9.83
CA PHE A 198 24.72 4.48 8.76
C PHE A 198 24.52 5.65 7.80
N ASN A 199 23.27 5.92 7.39
CA ASN A 199 22.98 7.04 6.48
C ASN A 199 23.18 8.40 7.17
N LEU A 200 22.83 8.53 8.45
CA LEU A 200 23.09 9.74 9.22
C LEU A 200 24.59 10.00 9.37
N ALA A 201 25.39 8.96 9.64
CA ALA A 201 26.85 9.07 9.67
C ALA A 201 27.42 9.61 8.35
N ARG A 202 26.91 9.15 7.20
CA ARG A 202 27.32 9.67 5.88
C ARG A 202 26.99 11.14 5.70
N ILE A 203 25.85 11.59 6.23
CA ILE A 203 25.42 12.99 6.18
C ILE A 203 26.37 13.84 7.03
N LEU A 204 26.59 13.44 8.29
CA LEU A 204 27.48 14.13 9.22
C LEU A 204 28.93 14.19 8.72
N CYS A 205 29.43 13.10 8.12
CA CYS A 205 30.74 13.08 7.48
C CYS A 205 30.85 14.10 6.33
N ALA A 206 29.79 14.27 5.53
CA ALA A 206 29.75 15.29 4.47
C ALA A 206 29.73 16.72 5.03
N MET A 207 29.19 16.91 6.23
CA MET A 207 29.21 18.18 6.97
C MET A 207 30.56 18.43 7.66
N GLY A 208 31.38 17.39 7.84
CA GLY A 208 32.64 17.44 8.57
C GLY A 208 32.50 17.22 10.08
N ALA A 209 31.33 16.81 10.56
CA ALA A 209 31.08 16.39 11.94
C ALA A 209 31.55 14.94 12.12
N TYR A 210 32.87 14.73 12.07
CA TYR A 210 33.46 13.40 11.98
C TYR A 210 33.28 12.56 13.25
N ASP A 211 33.33 13.19 14.42
CA ASP A 211 33.17 12.49 15.70
C ASP A 211 31.74 11.98 15.91
N GLU A 212 30.74 12.82 15.60
CA GLU A 212 29.33 12.42 15.61
C GLU A 212 29.06 11.33 14.56
N ALA A 213 29.64 11.46 13.36
CA ALA A 213 29.52 10.45 12.32
C ALA A 213 30.07 9.09 12.79
N ALA A 214 31.24 9.07 13.43
CA ALA A 214 31.84 7.85 13.96
C ALA A 214 30.97 7.21 15.05
N ALA A 215 30.39 8.01 15.95
CA ALA A 215 29.48 7.52 16.99
C ALA A 215 28.27 6.78 16.40
N HIS A 216 27.66 7.31 15.34
CA HIS A 216 26.56 6.64 14.65
C HIS A 216 26.99 5.34 13.97
N ILE A 217 28.20 5.27 13.39
CA ILE A 217 28.71 4.00 12.85
C ILE A 217 28.93 2.97 13.95
N HIS A 218 29.44 3.37 15.11
CA HIS A 218 29.58 2.46 16.25
C HIS A 218 28.22 1.92 16.73
N THR A 219 27.17 2.76 16.74
CA THR A 219 25.81 2.29 17.03
C THR A 219 25.30 1.33 15.95
N ALA A 220 25.49 1.63 14.67
CA ALA A 220 25.10 0.72 13.58
C ALA A 220 25.80 -0.65 13.71
N MET A 221 27.10 -0.67 14.05
CA MET A 221 27.85 -1.91 14.29
C MET A 221 27.38 -2.70 15.52
N ARG A 222 26.84 -2.01 16.53
CA ARG A 222 26.25 -2.66 17.71
C ARG A 222 24.90 -3.31 17.38
N LEU A 223 24.12 -2.69 16.48
CA LEU A 223 22.83 -3.19 16.03
C LEU A 223 22.97 -4.34 15.02
N ASP A 224 23.88 -4.22 14.05
CA ASP A 224 24.27 -5.30 13.14
C ASP A 224 25.80 -5.37 12.99
N ALA A 225 26.38 -6.42 13.59
CA ALA A 225 27.82 -6.68 13.55
C ALA A 225 28.29 -7.37 12.26
N ARG A 226 27.37 -7.85 11.41
CA ARG A 226 27.71 -8.61 10.19
C ARG A 226 27.92 -7.71 8.96
N GLU A 227 27.46 -6.47 9.02
CA GLU A 227 27.54 -5.53 7.91
C GLU A 227 28.97 -4.99 7.71
N ALA A 228 29.63 -5.46 6.65
CA ALA A 228 31.00 -5.10 6.30
C ALA A 228 31.18 -3.63 5.85
N LEU A 229 30.10 -2.95 5.46
CA LEU A 229 30.14 -1.53 5.08
C LEU A 229 30.40 -0.60 6.26
N TYR A 230 30.02 -0.99 7.48
CA TYR A 230 30.19 -0.15 8.68
C TYR A 230 31.65 0.10 9.05
N PRO A 231 32.52 -0.92 9.21
CA PRO A 231 33.94 -0.69 9.47
C PRO A 231 34.64 0.06 8.32
N ARG A 232 34.24 -0.16 7.06
CA ARG A 232 34.75 0.59 5.90
C ARG A 232 34.41 2.08 5.98
N MET A 233 33.19 2.40 6.39
CA MET A 233 32.75 3.77 6.59
C MET A 233 33.48 4.43 7.76
N LEU A 234 33.69 3.72 8.87
CA LEU A 234 34.47 4.22 10.00
C LEU A 234 35.91 4.58 9.60
N ALA A 235 36.56 3.71 8.82
CA ALA A 235 37.89 3.98 8.26
C ALA A 235 37.88 5.22 7.34
N HIS A 236 36.86 5.37 6.50
CA HIS A 236 36.69 6.55 5.66
C HIS A 236 36.53 7.85 6.48
N ILE A 237 35.68 7.83 7.51
CA ILE A 237 35.48 8.98 8.42
C ILE A 237 36.79 9.40 9.09
N ARG A 238 37.57 8.42 9.59
CA ARG A 238 38.88 8.67 10.21
C ARG A 238 39.86 9.32 9.22
N LYS A 239 39.91 8.82 7.99
CA LYS A 239 40.74 9.40 6.92
C LYS A 239 40.31 10.84 6.59
N GLU A 240 39.01 11.09 6.43
CA GLU A 240 38.51 12.45 6.17
C GLU A 240 38.83 13.42 7.32
N LYS A 241 38.71 12.97 8.58
CA LYS A 241 39.07 13.77 9.75
C LYS A 241 40.55 14.18 9.74
N GLN A 242 41.45 13.26 9.37
CA GLN A 242 42.89 13.55 9.26
C GLN A 242 43.17 14.55 8.13
N LEU A 243 42.49 14.43 7.00
CA LEU A 243 42.67 15.33 5.86
C LEU A 243 42.08 16.72 6.09
N ARG A 244 41.07 16.85 6.97
CA ARG A 244 40.28 18.09 7.16
C ARG A 244 39.98 18.37 8.64
N PRO A 245 41.00 18.54 9.50
CA PRO A 245 40.81 18.65 10.95
C PRO A 245 39.99 19.88 11.39
N GLY A 246 39.98 20.95 10.59
CA GLY A 246 39.31 22.22 10.92
C GLY A 246 37.78 22.24 10.77
N LYS A 247 37.15 21.23 10.17
CA LYS A 247 35.67 21.17 10.00
C LYS A 247 34.93 20.61 11.22
N ASN A 248 35.64 20.20 12.26
CA ASN A 248 35.08 19.57 13.47
C ASN A 248 34.31 20.54 14.39
N ARG A 249 33.86 21.70 13.88
CA ARG A 249 33.09 22.66 14.68
C ARG A 249 31.60 22.34 14.58
N PRO A 250 30.91 22.07 15.70
CA PRO A 250 29.47 22.02 15.69
C PRO A 250 28.97 23.38 15.21
N ARG A 251 28.08 23.41 14.20
CA ARG A 251 27.30 24.62 13.93
C ARG A 251 26.51 24.90 15.21
N ARG A 252 27.02 25.82 16.03
CA ARG A 252 26.24 26.42 17.12
C ARG A 252 24.96 26.95 16.49
N THR A 253 23.84 26.29 16.78
CA THR A 253 22.51 26.83 16.53
C THR A 253 22.42 28.13 17.31
N ARG A 254 22.25 29.24 16.59
CA ARG A 254 21.72 30.49 17.15
C ARG A 254 20.21 30.40 17.19
#